data_AF-A0A4Q6BNE8-F1
#
_entry.id   AF-A0A4Q6BNE8-F1
#
_cell.length_a   1.000
_cell.length_b   1.000
_cell.length_c   1.000
_cell.angle_alpha   90.00
_cell.angle_beta   90.00
_cell.angle_gamma   90.00
#
_symmetry.space_group_name_H-M   'P 1'
#
loop_
_entity.id
_entity.type
_entity.pdbx_description
1 polymer ?
#
loop_
_entity_poly.entity_id
_entity_poly.type
_entity_poly.pdbx_seq_one_letter_code
_entity_poly.pdbx_strand_id
1 'polypeptide(L)'
;MTAPPSGRGFLGHPRGMSVLFFTELWERFSYYGMRALLVLFLVDQVARGGLGLDDSTATAIYGLYTAGVYIMSLPGGWVADRVSGAQHAVLWGG
;
A
#
# COMPACT_ATOMS: atom_id res chain seq x y z
N MET A 1 32.63 7.54 -29.22
CA MET A 1 31.94 7.10 -27.98
C MET A 1 31.46 8.34 -27.25
N THR A 2 30.21 8.77 -27.45
CA THR A 2 29.62 9.91 -26.76
C THR A 2 28.78 9.38 -25.59
N ALA A 3 29.14 9.72 -24.35
CA ALA A 3 28.30 9.45 -23.19
C ALA A 3 26.92 10.10 -23.40
N PRO A 4 25.81 9.42 -23.04
CA PRO A 4 24.50 10.04 -23.14
C PRO A 4 24.41 11.25 -22.21
N PRO A 5 23.66 12.30 -22.57
CA PRO A 5 23.60 13.53 -21.79
C PRO A 5 23.01 13.23 -20.41
N SER A 6 23.79 13.54 -19.37
CA SER A 6 23.38 13.58 -17.96
C SER A 6 22.38 14.73 -17.77
N GLY A 7 21.12 14.50 -18.13
CA GLY A 7 20.13 15.57 -18.16
C GLY A 7 18.75 15.04 -17.89
N ARG A 8 18.26 15.33 -16.69
CA ARG A 8 16.96 14.97 -16.10
C ARG A 8 16.98 13.60 -15.41
N GLY A 9 17.54 13.53 -14.22
CA GLY A 9 17.30 12.45 -13.25
C GLY A 9 16.60 13.01 -12.02
N PHE A 10 15.98 12.15 -11.21
CA PHE A 10 15.45 12.52 -9.90
C PHE A 10 16.51 12.24 -8.85
N LEU A 11 17.02 13.27 -8.16
CA LEU A 11 18.09 13.14 -7.17
C LEU A 11 19.33 12.34 -7.67
N GLY A 12 19.65 12.43 -8.97
CA GLY A 12 20.76 11.67 -9.58
C GLY A 12 20.40 10.26 -10.06
N HIS A 13 19.15 9.82 -9.89
CA HIS A 13 18.65 8.51 -10.32
C HIS A 13 17.81 8.58 -11.61
N PRO A 14 17.54 7.43 -12.28
CA PRO A 14 16.68 7.37 -13.45
C PRO A 14 15.29 7.99 -13.21
N ARG A 15 14.72 8.67 -14.21
CA ARG A 15 13.43 9.38 -14.08
C ARG A 15 12.27 8.48 -13.67
N GLY A 16 12.29 7.20 -14.03
CA GLY A 16 11.27 6.25 -13.59
C GLY A 16 11.22 6.08 -12.06
N MET A 17 12.34 6.31 -11.37
CA MET A 17 12.41 6.19 -9.92
C MET A 17 11.56 7.26 -9.20
N SER A 18 11.40 8.47 -9.75
CA SER A 18 10.52 9.46 -9.12
C SER A 18 9.06 9.01 -9.14
N VAL A 19 8.62 8.39 -10.24
CA VAL A 19 7.24 7.89 -10.35
C VAL A 19 7.02 6.78 -9.34
N LEU A 20 7.90 5.77 -9.30
CA LEU A 20 7.81 4.67 -8.33
C LEU A 20 7.88 5.18 -6.88
N PHE A 21 8.75 6.16 -6.61
CA PHE A 21 8.87 6.75 -5.27
C PHE A 21 7.56 7.40 -4.82
N PHE A 22 6.96 8.26 -5.65
CA PHE A 22 5.71 8.92 -5.27
C PHE A 22 4.54 7.92 -5.22
N THR A 23 4.49 6.93 -6.12
CA THR A 23 3.50 5.85 -6.06
C THR A 23 3.57 5.11 -4.73
N GLU A 24 4.77 4.64 -4.35
CA GLU A 24 4.97 3.94 -3.06
C GLU A 24 4.71 4.87 -1.86
N LEU A 25 5.12 6.13 -1.93
CA LEU A 25 4.89 7.10 -0.87
C LEU A 25 3.40 7.25 -0.56
N TRP A 26 2.57 7.41 -1.59
CA TRP A 26 1.12 7.57 -1.42
C TRP A 26 0.42 6.28 -1.02
N GLU A 27 0.88 5.13 -1.50
CA GLU A 27 0.39 3.82 -1.06
C GLU A 27 0.65 3.64 0.44
N ARG A 28 1.89 3.89 0.88
CA ARG A 28 2.28 3.76 2.30
C ARG A 28 1.59 4.78 3.18
N PHE A 29 1.48 6.04 2.74
CA PHE A 29 0.76 7.07 3.47
C PHE A 29 -0.69 6.64 3.74
N SER A 30 -1.39 6.17 2.69
CA SER A 30 -2.78 5.74 2.82
C SER A 30 -2.91 4.49 3.69
N TYR A 31 -2.02 3.52 3.52
CA TYR A 31 -2.01 2.28 4.30
C TYR A 31 -1.79 2.53 5.80
N TYR A 32 -0.77 3.30 6.16
CA TYR A 32 -0.50 3.62 7.57
C TYR A 32 -1.52 4.59 8.16
N GLY A 33 -2.01 5.56 7.37
CA GLY A 33 -3.07 6.47 7.79
C GLY A 33 -4.36 5.71 8.14
N MET A 34 -4.78 4.78 7.27
CA MET A 34 -5.92 3.91 7.55
C MET A 34 -5.68 3.05 8.80
N ARG A 35 -4.52 2.39 8.93
CA ARG A 35 -4.21 1.55 10.11
C ARG A 35 -4.21 2.32 11.41
N ALA A 36 -3.77 3.58 11.40
CA ALA A 36 -3.74 4.44 12.58
C ALA A 36 -5.15 4.77 13.10
N LEU A 37 -6.13 4.89 12.20
CA LEU A 37 -7.50 5.29 12.55
C LEU A 37 -8.48 4.13 12.62
N LEU A 38 -8.18 2.98 11.98
CA LEU A 38 -9.13 1.88 11.82
C LEU A 38 -9.68 1.35 13.15
N VAL A 39 -8.81 1.06 14.13
CA VAL A 39 -9.26 0.55 15.44
C VAL A 39 -10.06 1.60 16.20
N LEU A 40 -9.64 2.87 16.14
CA LEU A 40 -10.37 3.98 16.76
C LEU A 40 -11.78 4.09 16.18
N PHE A 41 -11.91 3.97 14.86
CA PHE A 41 -13.21 3.97 14.19
C PHE A 41 -14.08 2.75 14.55
N LEU A 42 -13.47 1.56 14.63
CA LEU A 42 -14.20 0.33 14.94
C LEU A 42 -14.79 0.36 16.36
N VAL A 43 -14.06 0.92 17.32
CA VAL A 43 -14.47 0.97 18.74
C VAL A 43 -15.38 2.17 19.05
N ASP A 44 -15.23 3.30 18.33
CA ASP A 44 -16.02 4.50 18.64
C ASP A 44 -17.52 4.25 18.51
N GLN A 45 -18.30 4.96 19.32
CA GLN A 45 -19.73 4.77 19.44
C GLN A 45 -20.45 5.05 18.11
N VAL A 46 -21.49 4.27 17.81
CA VAL A 46 -22.34 4.47 16.62
C VAL A 46 -22.94 5.87 16.58
N ALA A 47 -23.32 6.42 17.74
CA ALA A 47 -23.83 7.78 17.87
C ALA A 47 -22.83 8.88 17.45
N ARG A 48 -21.52 8.56 17.40
CA ARG A 48 -20.43 9.46 16.96
C ARG A 48 -19.93 9.12 15.55
N GLY A 49 -20.53 8.11 14.90
CA GLY A 49 -20.17 7.67 13.55
C GLY A 49 -19.20 6.49 13.48
N GLY A 50 -18.80 5.90 14.61
CA GLY A 50 -18.02 4.66 14.67
C GLY A 50 -18.88 3.39 14.57
N LEU A 51 -18.27 2.22 14.75
CA LEU A 51 -18.98 0.92 14.66
C LEU A 51 -19.38 0.32 16.02
N GLY A 52 -18.92 0.88 17.13
CA GLY A 52 -19.30 0.47 18.49
C GLY A 52 -18.89 -0.96 18.84
N LEU A 53 -17.86 -1.50 18.21
CA LEU A 53 -17.33 -2.84 18.49
C LEU A 53 -16.54 -2.84 19.80
N ASP A 54 -16.43 -4.01 20.42
CA ASP A 54 -15.52 -4.20 21.55
C ASP A 54 -14.04 -4.21 21.08
N ASP A 55 -13.13 -3.82 21.97
CA ASP A 55 -11.70 -3.73 21.69
C ASP A 55 -11.10 -5.05 21.19
N SER A 56 -11.58 -6.19 21.70
CA SER A 56 -11.05 -7.51 21.34
C SER A 56 -11.41 -7.89 19.90
N THR A 57 -12.66 -7.63 19.50
CA THR A 57 -13.12 -7.83 18.12
C THR A 57 -12.43 -6.85 17.16
N ALA A 58 -12.32 -5.57 17.54
CA ALA A 58 -11.67 -4.56 16.71
C ALA A 58 -10.18 -4.88 16.45
N THR A 59 -9.46 -5.29 17.50
CA THR A 59 -8.05 -5.71 17.38
C THR A 59 -7.88 -7.03 16.61
N ALA A 60 -8.82 -7.98 16.74
CA ALA A 60 -8.83 -9.20 15.95
C ALA A 60 -9.03 -8.90 14.45
N ILE A 61 -9.96 -8.01 14.10
CA ILE A 61 -10.19 -7.56 12.71
C ILE A 61 -8.91 -6.92 12.16
N TYR A 62 -8.30 -6.01 12.91
CA TYR A 62 -7.05 -5.35 12.52
C TYR A 62 -5.91 -6.35 12.29
N GLY A 63 -5.76 -7.34 13.17
CA GLY A 63 -4.78 -8.41 13.05
C GLY A 63 -5.02 -9.27 11.82
N LEU A 64 -6.26 -9.69 11.58
CA LEU A 64 -6.63 -10.50 10.41
C LEU A 64 -6.43 -9.73 9.10
N TYR A 65 -6.80 -8.45 9.07
CA TYR A 65 -6.55 -7.58 7.93
C TYR A 65 -5.04 -7.50 7.62
N THR A 66 -4.22 -7.25 8.63
CA THR A 66 -2.76 -7.15 8.46
C THR A 66 -2.18 -8.47 7.97
N ALA A 67 -2.57 -9.59 8.56
CA ALA A 67 -2.15 -10.92 8.13
C ALA A 67 -2.59 -11.22 6.69
N GLY A 68 -3.82 -10.85 6.33
CA GLY A 68 -4.36 -10.99 4.98
C GLY A 68 -3.54 -10.26 3.93
N VAL A 69 -3.09 -9.03 4.21
CA VAL A 69 -2.20 -8.26 3.30
C VAL A 69 -0.90 -9.04 3.02
N TYR A 70 -0.26 -9.60 4.05
CA TYR A 70 0.95 -10.41 3.87
C TYR A 70 0.68 -11.70 3.12
N ILE A 71 -0.39 -12.42 3.45
CA ILE A 71 -0.75 -13.67 2.79
C ILE A 71 -1.06 -13.44 1.30
N MET A 72 -1.81 -12.38 0.98
CA MET A 72 -2.20 -12.04 -0.40
C MET A 72 -1.03 -11.52 -1.24
N SER A 73 0.07 -11.10 -0.62
CA SER A 73 1.29 -10.71 -1.33
C SER A 73 1.91 -11.88 -2.11
N LEU A 74 1.78 -13.12 -1.61
CA LEU A 74 2.32 -14.32 -2.26
C LEU A 74 1.64 -14.64 -3.60
N PRO A 75 0.30 -14.86 -3.66
CA PRO A 75 -0.37 -15.07 -4.94
C PRO A 75 -0.29 -13.83 -5.84
N GLY A 76 -0.31 -12.62 -5.27
CA GLY A 76 -0.14 -11.38 -6.04
C GLY A 76 1.19 -11.32 -6.79
N GLY A 77 2.31 -11.66 -6.11
CA GLY A 77 3.62 -11.76 -6.73
C GLY A 77 3.67 -12.84 -7.82
N TRP A 78 3.09 -14.01 -7.55
CA TRP A 78 3.03 -15.08 -8.56
C TRP A 78 2.26 -14.66 -9.82
N VAL A 79 1.14 -13.95 -9.68
CA VAL A 79 0.36 -13.42 -10.81
C VAL A 79 1.16 -12.37 -11.58
N ALA A 80 1.86 -11.47 -10.87
CA ALA A 80 2.72 -10.47 -11.49
C ALA A 80 3.85 -11.12 -12.31
N ASP A 81 4.44 -12.20 -11.81
CA ASP A 81 5.55 -12.89 -12.45
C ASP A 81 5.14 -13.69 -13.68
N ARG A 82 3.93 -14.30 -13.67
CA ARG A 82 3.55 -15.31 -14.67
C ARG A 82 2.44 -14.90 -15.63
N VAL A 83 1.66 -13.87 -15.30
CA VAL A 83 0.43 -13.55 -16.04
C VAL A 83 0.43 -12.11 -16.54
N SER A 84 0.56 -11.12 -15.64
CA SER A 84 0.27 -9.72 -15.97
C SER A 84 1.51 -8.84 -16.13
N GLY A 85 2.65 -9.24 -15.56
CA GLY A 85 3.84 -8.40 -15.45
C GLY A 85 3.73 -7.36 -14.32
N ALA A 86 4.88 -6.97 -13.78
CA ALA A 86 4.95 -6.07 -12.62
C ALA A 86 4.24 -4.71 -12.81
N GLN A 87 4.31 -4.13 -14.02
CA GLN A 87 3.66 -2.83 -14.28
C GLN A 87 2.13 -2.91 -14.19
N HIS A 88 1.50 -3.92 -14.78
CA HIS A 88 0.05 -4.09 -14.70
C HIS A 88 -0.40 -4.50 -13.30
N ALA A 89 0.41 -5.31 -12.59
CA ALA A 89 0.13 -5.66 -11.20
C ALA A 89 0.07 -4.42 -10.30
N VAL A 90 1.00 -3.47 -10.47
CA VAL A 90 0.96 -2.19 -9.74
C VAL A 90 -0.21 -1.32 -10.17
N LEU A 91 -0.55 -1.27 -11.47
CA LEU A 91 -1.68 -0.46 -11.95
C LEU A 91 -3.05 -0.96 -11.49
N TRP A 92 -3.20 -2.27 -11.28
CA TRP A 92 -4.47 -2.86 -10.84
C TRP A 92 -4.58 -3.03 -9.33
N GLY A 93 -3.46 -3.25 -8.64
CA GLY A 93 -3.43 -3.47 -7.21
C GLY A 93 -3.08 -2.24 -6.38
N GLY A 94 -2.40 -1.26 -6.97
CA GLY A 94 -2.07 0.03 -6.35
C GLY A 94 -3.22 1.01 -6.33
#